data_AF-A0A8T3KPK8-F1
#
_entry.id   AF-A0A8T3KPK8-F1
#
_cell.length_a   1.000
_cell.length_b   1.000
_cell.length_c   1.000
_cell.angle_alpha   90.00
_cell.angle_beta   90.00
_cell.angle_gamma   90.00
#
_symmetry.space_group_name_H-M   'P 1'
#
loop_
_entity.id
_entity.type
_entity.pdbx_description
1 polymer ?
#
loop_
_entity_poly.entity_id
_entity_poly.type
_entity_poly.pdbx_seq_one_letter_code
_entity_poly.pdbx_strand_id
1 'polypeptide(L)' 'MDNFGVEYSYTGMVDVIHRLKLSYTRPTYTLAKADPQKQEEFKQEFELLKKSS' A
#
# COMPACT_ATOMS: atom_id res chain seq x y z
N MET A 1 22.29 6.55 1.57
CA MET A 1 20.91 7.00 1.31
C MET A 1 20.84 8.43 1.79
N ASP A 2 21.29 9.34 0.94
CA ASP A 2 21.46 10.75 1.30
C ASP A 2 20.08 11.40 1.36
N ASN A 3 19.59 11.57 2.59
CA ASN A 3 18.38 12.33 2.82
C ASN A 3 18.77 13.80 2.69
N PHE A 4 18.16 14.54 1.76
CA PHE A 4 18.53 15.92 1.44
C PHE A 4 18.28 16.95 2.58
N GLY A 5 17.94 16.48 3.79
CA GLY A 5 17.65 17.35 4.94
C GLY A 5 16.38 18.18 4.78
N VAL A 6 15.53 17.85 3.80
CA VAL A 6 14.30 18.58 3.50
C VAL A 6 13.09 17.75 3.93
N GLU A 7 12.22 18.36 4.70
CA GLU A 7 10.90 17.80 5.04
C GLU A 7 9.84 18.42 4.14
N TYR A 8 9.02 17.57 3.53
CA TYR A 8 7.89 17.99 2.72
C TYR A 8 6.58 17.77 3.46
N SER A 9 5.66 18.72 3.31
CA SER A 9 4.28 18.50 3.77
C SER A 9 3.53 17.58 2.81
N TYR A 10 2.62 16.79 3.35
CA TYR A 10 1.75 15.92 2.55
C TYR A 10 0.99 16.71 1.48
N THR A 11 0.40 17.86 1.85
CA THR A 11 -0.35 18.73 0.94
C THR A 11 0.54 19.29 -0.18
N GLY A 12 1.77 19.71 0.14
CA GLY A 12 2.71 20.21 -0.85
C GLY A 12 3.09 19.15 -1.89
N MET A 13 3.32 17.91 -1.46
CA MET A 13 3.59 16.80 -2.39
C MET A 13 2.38 16.47 -3.26
N VAL A 14 1.17 16.51 -2.70
CA VAL A 14 -0.06 16.32 -3.47
C VAL A 14 -0.18 17.38 -4.57
N ASP A 15 0.06 18.66 -4.26
CA ASP A 15 0.02 19.74 -5.25
C ASP A 15 1.07 19.57 -6.36
N VAL A 16 2.29 19.16 -6.00
CA VAL A 16 3.36 18.88 -6.97
C VAL A 16 2.96 17.77 -7.94
N ILE A 17 2.41 16.67 -7.43
CA ILE A 17 1.94 15.55 -8.24
C ILE A 17 0.83 16.00 -9.21
N HIS A 18 -0.15 16.79 -8.72
CA HIS A 18 -1.21 17.34 -9.57
C HIS A 18 -0.66 18.23 -10.68
N ARG A 19 0.31 19.11 -10.38
CA ARG A 19 0.96 19.98 -11.38
C ARG A 19 1.69 19.19 -12.46
N LEU A 20 2.27 18.06 -12.10
CA LEU A 20 2.95 17.15 -13.03
C LEU A 20 1.98 16.30 -13.86
N LYS A 21 0.65 16.51 -13.75
CA LYS A 21 -0.39 15.68 -14.38
C LYS A 21 -0.29 14.20 -13.98
N LEU A 22 0.25 13.93 -12.80
CA LEU A 22 0.27 12.61 -12.20
C LEU A 22 -0.94 12.48 -11.27
N SER A 23 -1.44 11.26 -11.11
CA SER A 23 -2.52 10.96 -10.17
C SER A 23 -1.94 10.28 -8.93
N TYR A 24 -2.30 10.81 -7.76
CA TYR A 24 -2.08 10.13 -6.49
C TYR A 24 -3.44 9.78 -5.91
N THR A 25 -3.84 8.52 -6.06
CA THR A 25 -4.93 7.95 -5.27
C THR A 25 -4.30 7.42 -4.00
N ARG A 26 -4.68 8.00 -2.85
CA ARG A 26 -4.37 7.35 -1.57
C ARG A 26 -4.90 5.91 -1.70
N PRO A 27 -4.08 4.87 -1.52
CA PRO A 27 -4.62 3.53 -1.36
C PRO A 27 -5.41 3.59 -0.07
N THR A 28 -6.71 3.86 -0.17
CA THR A 28 -7.63 3.50 0.90
C THR A 28 -7.49 2.00 0.95
N TYR A 29 -6.81 1.48 1.97
CA TYR A 29 -6.82 0.07 2.29
C TYR A 29 -8.28 -0.32 2.50
N THR A 30 -8.98 -0.61 1.41
CA THR A 30 -10.30 -1.21 1.41
C THR A 30 -10.09 -2.70 1.67
N LEU A 31 -9.63 -2.97 2.89
CA LEU A 31 -9.90 -4.24 3.59
C LEU A 31 -11.42 -4.52 3.66
N ALA A 32 -12.27 -3.57 3.27
CA ALA A 32 -13.71 -3.74 3.12
C ALA A 32 -14.13 -4.74 2.03
N LYS A 33 -13.22 -5.19 1.15
CA LYS A 33 -13.49 -6.22 0.12
C LYS A 33 -12.73 -7.53 0.34
N ALA A 34 -12.11 -7.73 1.51
CA ALA A 34 -11.57 -9.03 1.86
C ALA A 34 -12.76 -9.92 2.26
N ASP A 35 -13.15 -10.82 1.36
CA ASP A 35 -14.07 -11.90 1.71
C ASP A 35 -13.43 -12.73 2.83
N PRO A 36 -14.03 -12.79 4.02
CA PRO A 36 -13.44 -13.48 5.17
C PRO A 36 -13.16 -14.96 4.87
N GLN A 37 -13.96 -15.61 4.01
CA GLN A 37 -13.73 -17.00 3.60
C GLN A 37 -12.45 -17.12 2.77
N LYS A 38 -12.28 -16.24 1.76
CA LYS A 38 -11.07 -16.23 0.93
C LYS A 38 -9.82 -15.90 1.73
N GLN A 39 -9.95 -15.09 2.78
CA GLN A 39 -8.83 -14.76 3.66
C GLN A 39 -8.44 -15.95 4.56
N GLU A 40 -9.39 -16.75 5.02
CA GLU A 40 -9.11 -17.98 5.77
C GLU A 40 -8.48 -19.06 4.89
N GLU A 41 -9.01 -19.27 3.68
CA GLU A 41 -8.43 -20.19 2.69
C GLU A 41 -6.98 -19.81 2.37
N PHE A 42 -6.72 -18.52 2.13
CA PHE A 42 -5.36 -18.02 1.89
C PHE A 42 -4.42 -18.24 3.07
N LYS A 43 -4.88 -18.06 4.32
CA LYS A 43 -4.06 -18.34 5.51
C LYS A 43 -3.67 -19.81 5.61
N GLN A 44 -4.58 -20.73 5.27
CA GLN A 44 -4.30 -22.16 5.27
C GLN A 44 -3.29 -22.54 4.19
N GLU A 45 -3.48 -22.02 2.97
CA GLU A 45 -2.55 -22.23 1.86
C GLU A 45 -1.15 -21.66 2.15
N PHE A 46 -1.09 -20.47 2.76
CA PHE A 46 0.15 -19.84 3.16
C PHE A 46 0.93 -20.64 4.21
N GLU A 47 0.26 -21.21 5.21
CA GLU A 47 0.90 -22.07 6.21
C GLU A 47 1.45 -23.38 5.60
N LEU A 48 0.83 -23.90 4.55
CA LEU A 48 1.36 -25.06 3.82
C LEU A 48 2.63 -24.70 3.03
N LEU A 49 2.64 -23.55 2.35
CA LEU A 49 3.80 -23.04 1.60
C LEU A 49 4.98 -22.66 2.51
N LYS A 50 4.69 -22.16 3.73
CA LYS A 50 5.72 -21.81 4.72
C LYS A 50 6.45 -23.03 5.28
N LYS A 51 5.75 -24.17 5.40
CA LYS A 51 6.32 -25.43 5.90
C LYS A 51 7.14 -26.19 4.87
N SER A 52 7.06 -25.81 3.59
CA SER A 52 7.82 -26.43 2.50
C SER A 52 9.16 -25.75 2.21
N SER A 53 9.62 -24.80 3.03
CA SER A 53 10.97 -24.21 3.01
C SER A 53 11.84 -24.75 4.12
#